data_AF-A0A2B9PLW3-F1
#
_entry.id   AF-A0A2B9PLW3-F1
#
_cell.length_a   1.000
_cell.length_b   1.000
_cell.length_c   1.000
_cell.angle_alpha   90.00
_cell.angle_beta   90.00
_cell.angle_gamma   90.00
#
_symmetry.space_group_name_H-M   'P 1'
#
loop_
_entity.id
_entity.type
_entity.pdbx_description
1 polymer ?
#
loop_
_entity_poly.entity_id
_entity_poly.type
_entity_poly.pdbx_seq_one_letter_code
_entity_poly.pdbx_strand_id
1 'polypeptide(L)'
;MRTYTFWIIIFVFCIAGYFLNRFLRKKLNMPKSGFWGNNKYVNSLHKKLEIGLLFVYLIISFIYIFKFENTNIWFIIFTYLGVTWILRTWMEWKYDRESKEYILSIIGLFAFIFMTSMLFYFVPPAT
;
A
#
# COMPACT_ATOMS: atom_id res chain seq x y z
N MET A 1 3.79 17.88 -19.10
CA MET A 1 2.52 17.91 -18.32
C MET A 1 2.24 16.62 -17.57
N ARG A 2 2.22 15.43 -18.20
CA ARG A 2 1.95 14.13 -17.53
C ARG A 2 2.79 13.85 -16.27
N THR A 3 4.10 14.13 -16.30
CA THR A 3 4.99 13.92 -15.13
C THR A 3 4.59 14.78 -13.93
N TYR A 4 4.19 16.04 -14.15
CA TYR A 4 3.74 16.90 -13.07
C TYR A 4 2.41 16.41 -12.49
N THR A 5 1.49 15.93 -13.33
CA THR A 5 0.22 15.33 -12.88
C THR A 5 0.45 14.14 -11.95
N PHE A 6 1.42 13.27 -12.27
CA PHE A 6 1.81 12.15 -11.40
C PHE A 6 2.24 12.63 -10.01
N TRP A 7 3.18 13.58 -9.94
CA TRP A 7 3.68 14.12 -8.67
C TRP A 7 2.59 14.87 -7.88
N ILE A 8 1.72 15.61 -8.56
CA ILE A 8 0.61 16.34 -7.93
C ILE A 8 -0.37 15.35 -7.28
N ILE A 9 -0.76 14.27 -7.99
CA ILE A 9 -1.66 13.25 -7.44
C ILE A 9 -1.05 12.65 -6.17
N ILE A 10 0.22 12.22 -6.22
CA ILE A 10 0.91 11.65 -5.06
C ILE A 10 0.94 12.64 -3.89
N PHE A 11 1.30 13.90 -4.15
CA PHE A 11 1.42 14.92 -3.12
C PHE A 11 0.07 15.21 -2.43
N VAL A 12 -1.02 15.31 -3.21
CA VAL A 12 -2.37 15.48 -2.67
C VAL A 12 -2.78 14.30 -1.80
N PHE A 13 -2.53 13.06 -2.25
CA PHE A 13 -2.84 11.87 -1.46
C PHE A 13 -2.01 11.76 -0.18
N CYS A 14 -0.73 12.14 -0.21
CA CYS A 14 0.10 12.19 0.98
C CYS A 14 -0.45 13.18 2.02
N ILE A 15 -0.82 14.39 1.60
CA ILE A 15 -1.42 15.40 2.49
C ILE A 15 -2.76 14.90 3.03
N ALA A 16 -3.66 14.45 2.15
CA ALA A 16 -4.97 13.95 2.54
C ALA A 16 -4.86 12.76 3.50
N GLY A 17 -3.97 11.81 3.21
CA GLY A 17 -3.70 10.65 4.07
C GLY A 17 -3.16 11.04 5.44
N TYR A 18 -2.27 12.04 5.52
CA TYR A 18 -1.76 12.56 6.79
C TYR A 18 -2.89 13.15 7.65
N PHE A 19 -3.73 14.02 7.08
CA PHE A 19 -4.85 14.62 7.79
C PHE A 19 -5.90 13.58 8.20
N LEU A 20 -6.22 12.64 7.30
CA LEU A 20 -7.17 11.57 7.55
C LEU A 20 -6.70 10.66 8.69
N ASN A 21 -5.43 10.25 8.69
CA ASN A 21 -4.84 9.47 9.77
C ASN A 21 -4.93 10.22 11.11
N ARG A 22 -4.58 11.51 11.13
CA ARG A 22 -4.67 12.33 12.34
C ARG A 22 -6.11 12.48 12.85
N PHE A 23 -7.07 12.64 11.94
CA PHE A 23 -8.49 12.74 12.28
C PHE A 23 -9.05 11.42 12.83
N LEU A 24 -8.77 10.30 12.17
CA LEU A 24 -9.26 8.98 12.56
C LEU A 24 -8.68 8.53 13.90
N ARG A 25 -7.38 8.77 14.16
CA ARG A 25 -6.76 8.44 15.45
C ARG A 25 -7.39 9.19 16.62
N LYS A 26 -7.71 10.48 16.41
CA LYS A 26 -8.45 11.28 17.40
C LYS A 26 -9.87 10.73 17.62
N LYS A 27 -10.57 10.38 16.54
CA LYS A 27 -11.96 9.89 16.62
C LYS A 27 -12.06 8.50 17.26
N LEU A 28 -11.07 7.64 17.03
CA LEU A 28 -11.07 6.25 17.49
C LEU A 28 -10.41 6.05 18.86
N ASN A 29 -9.95 7.13 19.52
CA ASN A 29 -9.21 7.12 20.79
C ASN A 29 -8.02 6.13 20.76
N MET A 30 -7.29 6.10 19.65
CA MET A 30 -6.15 5.21 19.47
C MET A 30 -4.90 5.77 20.17
N PRO A 31 -4.01 4.91 20.70
CA PRO A 31 -2.72 5.35 21.18
C PRO A 31 -1.93 6.01 20.04
N LYS A 32 -1.14 7.03 20.36
CA LYS A 32 -0.24 7.66 19.39
C LYS A 32 0.71 6.60 18.84
N SER A 33 0.59 6.25 17.58
CA SER A 33 1.61 5.50 16.85
C SER A 33 2.59 6.49 16.19
N GLY A 34 3.79 6.02 15.85
CA GLY A 34 4.77 6.83 15.14
C GLY A 34 4.24 7.35 13.80
N PHE A 35 4.95 8.33 13.23
CA PHE A 35 4.58 9.07 12.00
C PHE A 35 4.20 8.18 10.80
N TRP A 36 4.64 6.92 10.78
CA TRP A 36 4.37 5.96 9.71
C TRP A 36 3.58 4.71 10.12
N GLY A 37 2.89 4.75 11.27
CA GLY A 37 2.29 3.55 11.84
C GLY A 37 3.39 2.61 12.33
N ASN A 38 3.21 2.02 13.49
CA ASN A 38 4.23 1.17 14.05
C ASN A 38 4.43 -0.02 13.09
N ASN A 39 5.67 -0.22 12.61
CA ASN A 39 6.13 -1.41 11.88
C ASN A 39 6.13 -2.65 12.81
N LYS A 40 5.10 -2.77 13.65
CA LYS A 40 4.89 -3.89 14.55
C LYS A 40 4.17 -4.95 13.74
N TYR A 41 4.93 -5.96 13.36
CA TYR A 41 4.35 -7.22 12.93
C TYR A 41 3.35 -7.68 13.98
N VAL A 42 2.09 -7.85 13.57
CA VAL A 42 1.02 -8.32 14.45
C VAL A 42 1.36 -9.67 15.08
N ASN A 43 2.12 -10.50 14.36
CA ASN A 43 2.68 -11.75 14.87
C ASN A 43 3.92 -12.16 14.05
N SER A 44 4.69 -13.14 14.54
CA SER A 44 5.76 -13.83 13.81
C SER A 44 5.31 -14.38 12.45
N LEU A 45 4.05 -14.81 12.33
CA LEU A 45 3.44 -15.22 11.05
C LEU A 45 3.36 -14.08 10.04
N HIS A 46 3.01 -12.88 10.48
CA HIS A 46 2.96 -11.70 9.60
C HIS A 46 4.34 -11.43 8.99
N LYS A 47 5.39 -11.49 9.83
CA LYS A 47 6.78 -11.34 9.37
C LYS A 47 7.17 -12.40 8.34
N LYS A 48 6.86 -13.67 8.61
CA LYS A 48 7.16 -14.77 7.67
C LYS A 48 6.42 -14.61 6.35
N LEU A 49 5.16 -14.16 6.39
CA LEU A 49 4.35 -13.91 5.20
C LEU A 49 4.86 -12.74 4.37
N GLU A 50 5.20 -11.59 4.97
CA GLU A 50 5.78 -10.45 4.23
C GLU A 50 7.13 -10.83 3.59
N ILE A 51 7.98 -11.58 4.29
CA ILE A 51 9.25 -12.09 3.73
C ILE A 51 8.99 -13.05 2.58
N GLY A 52 8.06 -14.01 2.75
CA GLY A 52 7.68 -14.96 1.70
C GLY A 52 7.12 -14.24 0.46
N LEU A 53 6.28 -13.22 0.68
CA LEU A 53 5.72 -12.40 -0.40
C LEU A 53 6.81 -11.67 -1.18
N LEU A 54 7.83 -11.15 -0.49
CA LEU A 54 8.99 -10.50 -1.10
C LEU A 54 9.75 -11.47 -2.01
N PHE A 55 10.01 -12.70 -1.55
CA PHE A 55 10.67 -13.71 -2.39
C PHE A 55 9.86 -14.08 -3.62
N VAL A 56 8.55 -14.31 -3.46
CA VAL A 56 7.65 -14.61 -4.60
C VAL A 56 7.66 -13.45 -5.60
N TYR A 57 7.59 -12.21 -5.12
CA TYR A 57 7.68 -11.02 -5.95
C TYR A 57 8.99 -10.94 -6.73
N LEU A 58 10.12 -11.23 -6.08
CA LEU A 58 11.44 -11.19 -6.69
C LEU A 58 11.55 -12.20 -7.83
N ILE A 59 11.05 -13.42 -7.63
CA ILE A 59 11.01 -14.47 -8.64
C ILE A 59 10.13 -14.06 -9.83
N ILE A 60 8.91 -13.58 -9.57
CA ILE A 60 7.99 -13.14 -10.63
C ILE A 60 8.60 -11.98 -11.44
N SER A 61 9.21 -11.01 -10.75
CA SER A 61 9.88 -9.87 -11.38
C SER A 61 11.01 -10.31 -12.30
N PHE A 62 11.85 -11.24 -11.85
CA PHE A 62 12.92 -11.81 -12.67
C PHE A 62 12.36 -12.53 -13.91
N ILE A 63 11.35 -13.39 -13.75
CA ILE A 63 10.71 -14.09 -14.88
C ILE A 63 10.16 -13.08 -15.90
N TYR A 64 9.51 -12.01 -15.43
CA TYR A 64 8.95 -10.99 -16.31
C TYR A 64 10.00 -10.20 -17.08
N ILE A 65 11.09 -9.78 -16.41
CA ILE A 65 12.20 -9.06 -17.05
C ILE A 65 12.86 -9.90 -18.14
N PHE A 66 13.09 -11.19 -17.88
CA PHE A 66 13.76 -12.08 -18.84
C PHE A 66 12.87 -12.54 -19.99
N LYS A 67 11.55 -12.64 -19.77
CA LYS A 67 10.61 -13.19 -20.77
C LYS A 67 9.96 -12.12 -21.66
N PHE A 68 9.89 -10.88 -21.19
CA PHE A 68 9.16 -9.81 -21.88
C PHE A 68 9.96 -8.51 -21.88
N GLU A 69 10.60 -8.20 -23.01
CA GLU A 69 11.47 -7.01 -23.20
C GLU A 69 10.75 -5.66 -22.96
N ASN A 70 9.42 -5.60 -23.04
CA ASN A 70 8.66 -4.35 -22.96
C ASN A 70 7.58 -4.34 -21.85
N THR A 71 7.76 -5.10 -20.77
CA THR A 71 6.79 -5.10 -19.67
C THR A 71 6.83 -3.80 -18.88
N ASN A 72 5.67 -3.19 -18.67
CA ASN A 72 5.53 -2.05 -17.77
C ASN A 72 5.74 -2.48 -16.30
N ILE A 73 6.96 -2.29 -15.80
CA ILE A 73 7.39 -2.60 -14.42
C ILE A 73 6.45 -1.99 -13.36
N TRP A 74 5.78 -0.88 -13.70
CA TRP A 74 4.77 -0.26 -12.84
C TRP A 74 3.67 -1.23 -12.40
N PHE A 75 3.16 -2.11 -13.27
CA PHE A 75 2.12 -3.08 -12.88
C PHE A 75 2.63 -4.07 -11.83
N ILE A 76 3.89 -4.48 -11.96
CA ILE A 76 4.53 -5.41 -11.03
C ILE A 76 4.66 -4.75 -9.65
N ILE A 77 5.12 -3.50 -9.60
CA ILE A 77 5.24 -2.74 -8.35
C ILE A 77 3.87 -2.49 -7.70
N PHE A 78 2.87 -2.05 -8.47
CA PHE A 78 1.52 -1.77 -7.94
C PHE A 78 0.83 -3.01 -7.41
N THR A 79 0.98 -4.16 -8.09
CA THR A 79 0.41 -5.43 -7.62
C THR A 79 1.09 -5.89 -6.32
N TYR A 80 2.42 -5.77 -6.21
CA TYR A 80 3.13 -6.07 -4.96
C TYR A 80 2.68 -5.19 -3.79
N LEU A 81 2.62 -3.88 -4.01
CA LEU A 81 2.17 -2.94 -2.98
C LEU A 81 0.72 -3.24 -2.57
N GLY A 82 -0.17 -3.49 -3.53
CA GLY A 82 -1.56 -3.84 -3.26
C GLY A 82 -1.70 -5.12 -2.44
N VAL A 83 -1.02 -6.21 -2.84
CA VAL A 83 -1.07 -7.49 -2.12
C VAL A 83 -0.49 -7.37 -0.72
N THR A 84 0.61 -6.63 -0.55
CA THR A 84 1.22 -6.38 0.76
C THR A 84 0.25 -5.64 1.69
N TRP A 85 -0.43 -4.61 1.17
CA TRP A 85 -1.43 -3.85 1.93
C TRP A 85 -2.67 -4.68 2.30
N ILE A 86 -3.14 -5.53 1.39
CA ILE A 86 -4.24 -6.47 1.67
C ILE A 86 -3.84 -7.44 2.79
N LEU A 87 -2.65 -8.03 2.68
CA LEU A 87 -2.14 -8.97 3.68
C LEU A 87 -2.04 -8.31 5.06
N ARG A 88 -1.48 -7.11 5.12
CA ARG A 88 -1.38 -6.32 6.35
C ARG A 88 -2.75 -6.05 6.97
N THR A 89 -3.68 -5.56 6.16
CA THR A 89 -5.06 -5.28 6.58
C THR A 89 -5.75 -6.52 7.12
N TRP A 90 -5.58 -7.66 6.44
CA TRP A 90 -6.14 -8.94 6.88
C TRP A 90 -5.53 -9.44 8.18
N MET A 91 -4.20 -9.31 8.34
CA MET A 91 -3.50 -9.70 9.56
C MET A 91 -3.92 -8.84 10.75
N GLU A 92 -4.01 -7.52 10.58
CA GLU A 92 -4.49 -6.61 11.63
C GLU A 92 -5.94 -6.90 12.00
N TRP A 93 -6.82 -7.10 11.01
CA TRP A 93 -8.23 -7.42 11.26
C TRP A 93 -8.42 -8.79 11.94
N LYS A 94 -7.55 -9.76 11.69
CA LYS A 94 -7.68 -11.11 12.25
C LYS A 94 -7.04 -11.24 13.64
N TYR A 95 -5.88 -10.63 13.84
CA TYR A 95 -5.04 -10.87 15.01
C TYR A 95 -4.97 -9.69 15.99
N ASP A 96 -5.32 -8.46 15.58
CA ASP A 96 -5.27 -7.27 16.44
C ASP A 96 -6.48 -6.35 16.23
N ARG A 97 -7.68 -6.89 16.47
CA ARG A 97 -8.92 -6.13 16.37
C ARG A 97 -9.04 -5.03 17.43
N GLU A 98 -8.48 -5.23 18.61
CA GLU A 98 -8.64 -4.33 19.75
C GLU A 98 -7.94 -2.99 19.51
N SER A 99 -6.79 -2.98 18.84
CA SER A 99 -6.09 -1.75 18.48
C SER A 99 -6.85 -0.90 17.46
N LYS A 100 -7.79 -1.50 16.72
CA LYS A 100 -8.55 -0.91 15.62
C LYS A 100 -7.67 -0.39 14.47
N GLU A 101 -6.36 -0.66 14.47
CA GLU A 101 -5.44 -0.22 13.42
C GLU A 101 -5.86 -0.75 12.03
N TYR A 102 -6.55 -1.89 11.99
CA TYR A 102 -7.15 -2.43 10.77
C TYR A 102 -8.10 -1.44 10.07
N ILE A 103 -8.76 -0.53 10.80
CA ILE A 103 -9.65 0.49 10.20
C ILE A 103 -8.82 1.48 9.38
N LEU A 104 -7.66 1.90 9.91
CA LEU A 104 -6.73 2.77 9.19
C LEU A 104 -6.14 2.06 7.98
N SER A 105 -5.79 0.78 8.12
CA SER A 105 -5.27 -0.03 7.02
C SER A 105 -6.30 -0.28 5.92
N ILE A 106 -7.57 -0.54 6.25
CA ILE A 106 -8.67 -0.64 5.26
C ILE A 106 -8.84 0.68 4.52
N ILE A 107 -8.89 1.80 5.25
CA ILE A 107 -9.09 3.13 4.65
C ILE A 107 -7.91 3.50 3.75
N GLY A 108 -6.69 3.21 4.20
CA GLY A 108 -5.51 3.45 3.39
C GLY A 108 -5.42 2.50 2.18
N LEU A 109 -5.87 1.24 2.29
CA LEU A 109 -5.99 0.31 1.15
C LEU A 109 -6.97 0.87 0.11
N PHE A 110 -8.12 1.37 0.56
CA PHE A 110 -9.09 2.02 -0.32
C PHE A 110 -8.50 3.27 -0.98
N ALA A 111 -7.79 4.11 -0.22
CA ALA A 111 -7.09 5.28 -0.76
C ALA A 111 -6.00 4.88 -1.77
N PHE A 112 -5.26 3.80 -1.52
CA PHE A 112 -4.24 3.28 -2.44
C PHE A 112 -4.85 2.79 -3.75
N ILE A 113 -5.96 2.04 -3.70
CA ILE A 113 -6.69 1.60 -4.89
C ILE A 113 -7.19 2.81 -5.67
N PHE A 114 -7.84 3.76 -5.00
CA PHE A 114 -8.37 4.96 -5.63
C PHE A 114 -7.28 5.83 -6.28
N MET A 115 -6.15 6.02 -5.58
CA MET A 115 -4.96 6.70 -6.13
C MET A 115 -4.42 5.98 -7.36
N THR A 116 -4.28 4.66 -7.29
CA THR A 116 -3.77 3.84 -8.39
C THR A 116 -4.69 3.94 -9.61
N SER A 117 -6.01 3.87 -9.42
CA SER A 117 -6.99 4.09 -10.50
C SER A 117 -6.88 5.48 -11.13
N MET A 118 -6.71 6.54 -10.32
CA MET A 118 -6.47 7.88 -10.84
C MET A 118 -5.18 7.98 -11.64
N LEU A 119 -4.09 7.36 -11.17
CA LEU A 119 -2.81 7.35 -11.87
C LEU A 119 -2.94 6.65 -13.23
N PHE A 120 -3.62 5.50 -13.32
CA PHE A 120 -3.86 4.82 -14.59
C PHE A 120 -4.74 5.65 -15.55
N TYR A 121 -5.71 6.41 -15.03
CA TYR A 121 -6.58 7.25 -15.84
C TYR A 121 -5.87 8.49 -16.40
N PHE A 122 -5.14 9.23 -15.55
CA PHE A 122 -4.49 10.50 -15.94
C PHE A 122 -3.10 10.32 -16.52
N VAL A 123 -2.42 9.23 -16.17
CA VAL A 123 -1.05 8.90 -16.61
C VAL A 123 -1.05 7.45 -17.11
N PRO A 124 -1.73 7.17 -18.24
CA PRO A 124 -1.79 5.82 -18.77
C PRO A 124 -0.38 5.32 -19.08
N PRO A 125 -0.08 4.05 -18.76
CA PRO A 125 1.18 3.43 -19.14
C PRO A 125 1.36 3.54 -20.66
N ALA A 126 2.57 3.88 -21.11
CA ALA A 126 2.88 3.86 -22.52
C ALA A 126 2.60 2.44 -23.06
N THR A 127 1.73 2.37 -24.08
CA THR A 127 1.41 1.16 -24.85
C THR A 127 2.56 0.75 -25.73
#